data_AF-A0AAD9WSB9-F1
#
_entry.id   AF-A0AAD9WSB9-F1
#
_cell.length_a   1.000
_cell.length_b   1.000
_cell.length_c   1.000
_cell.angle_alpha   90.00
_cell.angle_beta   90.00
_cell.angle_gamma   90.00
#
_symmetry.space_group_name_H-M   'P 1'
#
loop_
_entity.id
_entity.type
_entity.pdbx_description
1 polymer ?
#
loop_
_entity_poly.entity_id
_entity_poly.type
_entity_poly.pdbx_seq_one_letter_code
_entity_poly.pdbx_strand_id
1 'polypeptide(L)'
;MTWFWFLSLLKVDLKLDEDFRITFMTKKQKGLVEAIGEIWKNSEHCNCVRHLYANLKKKFKTYEIRNKVWEAAKATTVEDFNRVMTKIKDMNEKAHEWLCEKPAEQ
;
A
#
# COMPACT_ATOMS: atom_id res chain seq x y z
N MET A 1 7.38 -17.80 -10.06
CA MET A 1 8.32 -17.85 -11.21
C MET A 1 8.05 -16.80 -12.31
N THR A 2 6.82 -16.40 -12.65
CA THR A 2 6.60 -15.35 -13.69
C THR A 2 7.02 -13.94 -13.25
N TRP A 3 6.76 -13.55 -12.00
CA TRP A 3 7.08 -12.19 -11.52
C TRP A 3 8.58 -11.92 -11.42
N PHE A 4 9.36 -12.88 -10.93
CA PHE A 4 10.81 -12.75 -10.83
C PHE A 4 11.45 -12.46 -12.19
N TRP A 5 11.06 -13.22 -13.22
CA TRP A 5 11.57 -13.01 -14.58
C TRP A 5 11.23 -11.62 -15.12
N PHE A 6 9.96 -11.20 -15.02
CA PHE A 6 9.52 -9.89 -15.48
C PHE A 6 10.24 -8.75 -14.75
N LEU A 7 10.34 -8.83 -13.42
CA LEU A 7 10.97 -7.80 -12.61
C LEU A 7 12.48 -7.73 -12.81
N SER A 8 13.14 -8.86 -13.10
CA SER A 8 14.56 -8.90 -13.43
C SER A 8 14.85 -8.14 -14.72
N LEU A 9 14.01 -8.33 -15.75
CA LEU A 9 14.11 -7.55 -16.98
C LEU A 9 13.82 -6.07 -16.74
N LEU A 10 12.79 -5.76 -15.96
CA LEU A 10 12.43 -4.39 -15.63
C LEU A 10 13.57 -3.65 -14.89
N LYS A 11 14.30 -4.33 -14.00
CA LYS A 11 15.47 -3.78 -13.31
C LYS A 11 16.55 -3.34 -14.29
N VAL A 12 16.83 -4.18 -15.30
CA VAL A 12 17.82 -3.90 -16.35
C VAL A 12 17.37 -2.73 -17.21
N ASP A 13 16.12 -2.74 -17.67
CA ASP A 13 15.59 -1.69 -18.55
C ASP A 13 15.55 -0.31 -17.88
N LEU A 14 15.17 -0.27 -16.60
CA LEU A 14 15.09 0.97 -15.83
C LEU A 14 16.42 1.39 -15.18
N LYS A 15 17.46 0.54 -15.28
CA LYS A 15 18.78 0.77 -14.66
C LYS A 15 18.66 1.09 -13.16
N LEU A 16 17.80 0.33 -12.47
CA LEU A 16 17.53 0.48 -11.05
C LEU A 16 18.52 -0.36 -10.24
N ASP A 17 19.71 0.18 -10.08
CA ASP A 17 20.78 -0.43 -9.28
C ASP A 17 20.45 -0.44 -7.77
N GLU A 18 21.24 -1.17 -6.98
CA GLU A 18 20.97 -1.40 -5.55
C GLU A 18 21.06 -0.15 -4.67
N ASP A 19 21.67 0.92 -5.18
CA ASP A 19 21.86 2.19 -4.46
C ASP A 19 20.58 3.07 -4.43
N PHE A 20 19.57 2.74 -5.25
CA PHE A 20 18.33 3.49 -5.26
C PHE A 20 17.40 3.07 -4.12
N ARG A 21 16.93 4.06 -3.36
CA ARG A 21 15.76 3.88 -2.48
C ARG A 21 14.51 3.83 -3.34
N ILE A 22 13.95 2.65 -3.50
CA ILE A 22 12.78 2.39 -4.35
C ILE A 22 11.61 2.01 -3.46
N THR A 23 10.45 2.62 -3.70
CA THR A 23 9.19 2.25 -3.06
C THR A 23 8.25 1.67 -4.13
N PHE A 24 7.85 0.41 -3.96
CA PHE A 24 6.92 -0.25 -4.87
C PHE A 24 5.48 -0.14 -4.37
N MET A 25 4.62 0.51 -5.17
CA MET A 25 3.18 0.57 -4.92
C MET A 25 2.46 -0.55 -5.66
N THR A 26 2.06 -1.61 -4.96
CA THR A 26 1.44 -2.80 -5.60
C THR A 26 0.14 -3.24 -4.94
N LYS A 27 -0.51 -4.26 -5.52
CA LYS A 27 -1.76 -4.87 -5.01
C LYS A 27 -1.52 -6.03 -4.03
N LYS A 28 -0.31 -6.22 -3.46
CA LYS A 28 0.03 -7.37 -2.60
C LYS A 28 -0.41 -8.73 -3.17
N GLN A 29 -0.24 -8.91 -4.49
CA GLN A 29 -0.53 -10.20 -5.12
C GLN A 29 0.53 -11.22 -4.66
N LYS A 30 0.10 -12.45 -4.33
CA LYS A 30 1.01 -13.53 -3.95
C LYS A 30 2.08 -13.74 -5.03
N GLY A 31 3.35 -13.86 -4.63
CA GLY A 31 4.50 -14.01 -5.51
C GLY A 31 5.04 -12.72 -6.13
N LEU A 32 4.31 -11.59 -6.10
CA LEU A 32 4.83 -10.30 -6.54
C LEU A 32 5.71 -9.66 -5.45
N VAL A 33 5.21 -9.63 -4.21
CA VAL A 33 5.95 -9.07 -3.07
C VAL A 33 7.24 -9.87 -2.81
N GLU A 34 7.14 -11.20 -2.85
CA GLU A 34 8.29 -12.10 -2.72
C GLU A 34 9.35 -11.81 -3.80
N ALA A 35 8.95 -11.72 -5.07
CA ALA A 35 9.87 -11.46 -6.16
C ALA A 35 10.53 -10.07 -6.09
N ILE A 36 9.80 -9.04 -5.62
CA ILE A 36 10.39 -7.71 -5.42
C ILE A 36 11.43 -7.76 -4.29
N GLY A 37 11.12 -8.39 -3.16
CA GLY A 37 12.07 -8.53 -2.05
C GLY A 37 13.33 -9.32 -2.41
N GLU A 38 13.24 -10.27 -3.36
CA GLU A 38 14.40 -10.98 -3.89
C GLU A 38 15.30 -10.09 -4.78
N ILE A 39 14.71 -9.19 -5.57
CA ILE A 39 15.41 -8.39 -6.59
C ILE A 39 15.89 -7.03 -6.03
N TRP A 40 15.10 -6.41 -5.15
CA TRP A 40 15.38 -5.16 -4.45
C TRP A 40 15.20 -5.35 -2.94
N LYS A 41 16.20 -5.93 -2.29
CA LYS A 41 16.16 -6.28 -0.85
C LYS A 41 15.86 -5.10 0.09
N ASN A 42 16.22 -3.89 -0.33
CA ASN A 42 16.07 -2.67 0.46
C ASN A 42 14.88 -1.82 0.00
N SER A 43 14.01 -2.34 -0.87
CA SER A 43 12.85 -1.57 -1.33
C SER A 43 11.74 -1.55 -0.29
N GLU A 44 11.07 -0.42 -0.19
CA GLU A 44 9.86 -0.30 0.60
C GLU A 44 8.64 -0.76 -0.20
N HIS A 45 7.64 -1.27 0.51
CA HIS A 45 6.38 -1.68 -0.08
C HIS A 45 5.22 -0.88 0.48
N CYS A 46 4.49 -0.19 -0.41
CA CYS A 46 3.27 0.50 -0.03
C CYS A 46 2.03 -0.10 -0.71
N ASN A 47 0.91 -0.09 0.03
CA ASN A 47 -0.38 -0.47 -0.53
C ASN A 47 -0.83 0.56 -1.57
N CYS A 48 -1.25 0.09 -2.74
CA CYS A 48 -1.92 0.95 -3.68
C CYS A 48 -3.29 1.41 -3.15
N VAL A 49 -3.41 2.68 -2.78
CA VAL A 49 -4.66 3.27 -2.23
C VAL A 49 -5.85 3.08 -3.16
N ARG A 50 -5.65 3.11 -4.49
CA ARG A 50 -6.71 2.83 -5.47
C ARG A 50 -7.32 1.44 -5.30
N HIS A 51 -6.49 0.45 -5.02
CA HIS A 51 -6.95 -0.92 -4.77
C HIS A 51 -7.56 -1.06 -3.38
N LEU A 52 -6.98 -0.41 -2.38
CA LEU A 52 -7.53 -0.36 -1.02
C LEU A 52 -8.94 0.23 -1.03
N TYR A 53 -9.13 1.34 -1.75
CA TYR A 53 -10.43 2.00 -1.97
C TYR A 53 -11.45 1.07 -2.65
N ALA A 54 -11.05 0.36 -3.70
CA ALA A 54 -11.94 -0.56 -4.40
C ALA A 54 -12.41 -1.71 -3.50
N ASN A 55 -11.52 -2.25 -2.67
CA ASN A 55 -11.85 -3.28 -1.69
C ASN A 55 -12.72 -2.72 -0.55
N LEU A 56 -12.40 -1.52 -0.07
CA LEU A 56 -13.18 -0.82 0.94
C LEU A 56 -14.61 -0.58 0.45
N LYS A 57 -14.81 -0.11 -0.78
CA LYS A 57 -16.13 0.12 -1.38
C LYS A 57 -16.99 -1.16 -1.43
N LYS A 58 -16.37 -2.32 -1.64
CA LYS A 58 -17.06 -3.61 -1.65
C LYS A 58 -17.50 -4.04 -0.25
N LYS A 59 -16.70 -3.72 0.78
CA LYS A 59 -16.92 -4.16 2.17
C LYS A 59 -17.72 -3.16 3.02
N PHE A 60 -17.51 -1.87 2.80
CA PHE A 60 -18.10 -0.75 3.51
C PHE A 60 -18.74 0.23 2.52
N LYS A 61 -20.04 0.45 2.62
CA LYS A 61 -20.81 1.24 1.63
C LYS A 61 -20.72 2.76 1.82
N THR A 62 -20.16 3.23 2.92
CA THR A 62 -20.17 4.66 3.29
C THR A 62 -19.21 5.49 2.44
N TYR A 63 -19.69 6.59 1.87
CA TYR A 63 -18.88 7.53 1.07
C TYR A 63 -17.85 8.27 1.92
N GLU A 64 -18.19 8.61 3.15
CA GLU A 64 -17.33 9.41 4.01
C GLU A 64 -16.06 8.67 4.45
N ILE A 65 -16.17 7.39 4.80
CA ILE A 65 -15.01 6.53 5.12
C ILE A 65 -14.05 6.46 3.93
N ARG A 66 -14.60 6.36 2.71
CA ARG A 66 -13.83 6.33 1.46
C ARG A 66 -13.01 7.60 1.24
N ASN A 67 -13.59 8.77 1.55
CA ASN A 67 -12.88 10.04 1.49
C ASN A 67 -11.77 10.12 2.56
N LYS A 68 -12.04 9.65 3.78
CA LYS A 68 -11.05 9.61 4.85
C LYS A 68 -9.88 8.68 4.57
N VAL A 69 -10.09 7.54 3.92
CA VAL A 69 -8.97 6.68 3.46
C VAL A 69 -8.08 7.41 2.46
N TRP A 70 -8.66 8.23 1.58
CA TRP A 70 -7.87 9.04 0.63
C TRP A 70 -7.12 10.18 1.32
N GLU A 71 -7.72 10.78 2.34
CA GLU A 71 -7.08 11.78 3.21
C GLU A 71 -5.90 11.17 3.97
N ALA A 72 -6.07 9.98 4.55
CA ALA A 72 -5.00 9.25 5.23
C ALA A 72 -3.84 8.92 4.26
N ALA A 73 -4.14 8.46 3.05
CA ALA A 73 -3.12 8.15 2.05
C ALA A 73 -2.36 9.39 1.51
N LYS A 74 -2.91 10.59 1.69
CA LYS A 74 -2.26 11.87 1.33
C LYS A 74 -1.51 12.51 2.49
N ALA A 75 -1.63 11.97 3.70
CA ALA A 75 -0.92 12.51 4.85
C ALA A 75 0.59 12.47 4.60
N THR A 76 1.26 13.60 4.86
CA THR A 76 2.72 13.73 4.70
C THR A 76 3.46 13.50 6.01
N THR A 77 2.72 13.39 7.12
CA THR A 77 3.26 13.12 8.46
C THR A 77 2.54 11.95 9.09
N VAL A 78 3.26 11.21 9.95
CA VAL A 78 2.70 10.10 10.74
C VAL A 78 1.60 10.62 11.67
N GLU A 79 1.74 11.84 12.19
CA GLU A 79 0.74 12.48 13.05
C GLU A 79 -0.57 12.72 12.28
N ASP A 80 -0.50 13.29 11.08
CA ASP A 80 -1.67 13.52 10.24
C ASP A 80 -2.35 12.21 9.85
N PHE A 81 -1.56 11.20 9.49
CA PHE A 81 -2.07 9.87 9.19
C PHE A 81 -2.85 9.31 10.39
N ASN A 82 -2.23 9.31 11.58
CA ASN A 82 -2.84 8.81 12.81
C ASN A 82 -4.12 9.57 13.16
N ARG A 83 -4.12 10.90 13.02
CA ARG A 83 -5.30 11.74 13.25
C ARG A 83 -6.47 11.36 12.33
N VAL A 84 -6.19 11.08 11.05
CA VAL A 84 -7.23 10.64 10.11
C VAL A 84 -7.70 9.22 10.44
N MET A 85 -6.79 8.32 10.81
CA MET A 85 -7.14 6.96 11.24
C MET A 85 -8.03 6.95 12.48
N THR A 86 -7.78 7.82 13.47
CA THR A 86 -8.68 8.01 14.62
C THR A 86 -10.07 8.45 14.18
N LYS A 87 -10.18 9.43 13.26
CA LYS A 87 -11.49 9.82 12.72
C LYS A 87 -12.21 8.67 12.02
N ILE A 88 -11.49 7.82 11.29
CA ILE A 88 -12.09 6.62 10.68
C ILE A 88 -12.61 5.67 11.77
N LYS A 89 -11.89 5.50 12.88
CA LYS A 89 -12.31 4.67 14.02
C LYS A 89 -13.62 5.19 14.63
N ASP A 90 -13.70 6.50 14.88
CA ASP A 90 -14.88 7.14 15.47
C ASP A 90 -16.11 6.99 14.56
N MET A 91 -15.92 7.04 13.24
CA MET A 91 -16.99 6.86 12.26
C MET A 91 -17.40 5.40 12.07
N ASN A 92 -16.43 4.48 12.08
CA ASN A 92 -16.64 3.06 11.86
C ASN A 92 -15.45 2.23 12.34
N GLU A 93 -15.56 1.71 13.55
CA GLU A 93 -14.53 0.89 14.19
C GLU A 93 -14.14 -0.33 13.34
N LYS A 94 -15.11 -1.03 12.73
CA LYS A 94 -14.85 -2.20 11.87
C LYS A 94 -14.05 -1.84 10.62
N ALA A 95 -14.25 -0.66 10.05
CA ALA A 95 -13.48 -0.18 8.91
C ALA A 95 -12.05 0.17 9.32
N HIS A 96 -11.87 0.78 10.49
CA HIS A 96 -10.56 1.04 11.07
C HIS A 96 -9.79 -0.27 11.33
N GLU A 97 -10.38 -1.23 12.02
CA GLU A 97 -9.78 -2.56 12.25
C GLU A 97 -9.34 -3.22 10.94
N TRP A 98 -10.22 -3.19 9.93
CA TRP A 98 -9.92 -3.76 8.62
C TRP A 98 -8.76 -3.06 7.89
N LEU A 99 -8.57 -1.75 8.13
CA LEU A 99 -7.43 -0.99 7.60
C LEU A 99 -6.15 -1.30 8.37
N CYS A 100 -6.21 -1.45 9.69
CA CYS A 100 -5.06 -1.83 10.53
C CYS A 100 -4.49 -3.21 10.18
N GLU A 101 -5.34 -4.16 9.76
CA GLU A 101 -4.90 -5.45 9.19
C GLU A 101 -4.06 -5.30 7.91
N LYS A 102 -4.07 -4.12 7.26
CA LYS A 102 -3.40 -3.83 5.99
C LYS A 102 -2.43 -2.67 6.20
N PRO A 103 -1.31 -2.90 6.92
CA PRO A 103 -0.37 -1.84 7.24
C PRO A 103 0.15 -1.15 5.99
N ALA A 104 0.38 0.17 6.11
CA ALA A 104 0.80 1.07 5.04
C ALA A 104 2.21 0.75 4.53
N GLU A 105 3.08 0.28 5.43
CA GLU A 105 4.48 -0.10 5.19
C GLU A 105 4.69 -1.55 5.65
N GLN A 106 5.52 -2.30 4.91
CA GLN A 106 5.97 -3.66 5.21
C GLN A 106 7.43 -3.81 4.85
#